data_AF-A0AAU2VP74-F1
#
_entry.id   AF-A0AAU2VP74-F1
#
_cell.length_a   1.000
_cell.length_b   1.000
_cell.length_c   1.000
_cell.angle_alpha   90.00
_cell.angle_beta   90.00
_cell.angle_gamma   90.00
#
_symmetry.space_group_name_H-M   'P 1'
#
loop_
_entity.id
_entity.type
_entity.pdbx_description
1 polymer ?
#
loop_
_entity_poly.entity_id
_entity_poly.type
_entity_poly.pdbx_seq_one_letter_code
_entity_poly.pdbx_strand_id
1 'polypeptide(L)'
;MNDEQNAAHESQDRYGPPPPPETPETNAANQGRADGRISRRRRRTYVIGAGVLLLALMAGTAVGLASQDDEAEDKGDREPFDRAVASLAEAKGVRYQEAAIGGYSERDITVTASGKKFGSAGFGEKLSSLEDEVLQIAQKTYTRPKKAPDYEKDALPPAEQNGPGRWEVGDSTIDETLDKYGSPKELAGQLARSLGKVEQFPTTRTPPRTVAGVPALAVDTSVGRLVVSKAAPYRVLRIEPYKFGEITERLKRDYEKGTVPSLPPQVDGGPLEGDETLSEGLVLTPLAGPQADAMYDQLEGYVAKLSNAVDPSVDFTLKTAGDLDCGPGGCSVRETFAGKIVPRKKGERITTNQVTAVLTATVTINGKSAGRCTSPPTVVRFAGNVSNGNLSCHVPEAGPLYSAELARRKSEAERQAKAMGRSVDYGVSMRAWAEIDAQAIAAGRAQELIDEVRGERGKSA
;
A
#
# COMPACT_ATOMS: atom_id res chain seq x y z
N MET A 1 30.49 50.08 -7.77
CA MET A 1 29.23 50.85 -7.83
C MET A 1 28.24 50.01 -7.05
N ASN A 2 28.33 50.05 -5.71
CA ASN A 2 27.65 51.00 -4.80
C ASN A 2 26.14 50.79 -4.91
N ASP A 3 25.33 50.68 -3.87
CA ASP A 3 25.41 50.58 -2.40
C ASP A 3 23.92 50.37 -1.98
N GLU A 4 23.61 50.34 -0.68
CA GLU A 4 22.29 50.19 -0.02
C GLU A 4 21.91 48.72 0.26
N GLN A 5 22.14 48.14 1.45
CA GLN A 5 21.86 48.51 2.85
C GLN A 5 20.37 48.68 3.25
N ASN A 6 19.98 47.77 4.15
CA ASN A 6 19.11 47.93 5.32
C ASN A 6 17.60 48.15 5.15
N ALA A 7 16.82 47.18 5.63
CA ALA A 7 15.85 47.42 6.70
C ALA A 7 15.46 46.10 7.39
N ALA A 8 15.72 46.04 8.70
CA ALA A 8 15.15 45.10 9.65
C ALA A 8 14.07 45.85 10.48
N HIS A 9 12.91 45.24 10.67
CA HIS A 9 11.95 45.45 11.77
C HIS A 9 11.04 44.20 11.78
N GLU A 10 11.11 43.34 12.79
CA GLU A 10 10.42 43.45 14.08
C GLU A 10 8.90 43.19 13.97
N SER A 11 8.48 41.96 14.27
CA SER A 11 7.23 41.69 15.01
C SER A 11 7.31 40.29 15.64
N GLN A 12 7.73 40.26 16.90
CA GLN A 12 7.34 39.23 17.86
C GLN A 12 5.91 39.55 18.35
N ASP A 13 5.30 38.55 19.00
CA ASP A 13 4.04 38.59 19.76
C ASP A 13 2.74 38.30 19.01
N ARG A 14 2.32 37.01 19.07
CA ARG A 14 0.98 36.58 19.52
C ARG A 14 0.93 35.04 19.61
N TYR A 15 1.48 34.49 20.69
CA TYR A 15 1.05 33.19 21.21
C TYR A 15 0.04 33.45 22.33
N GLY A 16 -1.23 33.17 22.07
CA GLY A 16 -2.26 33.03 23.11
C GLY A 16 -2.38 31.56 23.53
N PRO A 17 -2.62 31.25 24.81
CA PRO A 17 -2.76 29.88 25.27
C PRO A 17 -4.05 29.22 24.74
N PRO A 18 -4.03 27.91 24.45
CA PRO A 18 -5.23 27.17 24.07
C PRO A 18 -6.21 27.01 25.25
N PRO A 19 -7.53 26.96 25.00
CA PRO A 19 -8.52 26.70 26.04
C PRO A 19 -8.43 25.25 26.57
N PRO A 20 -8.80 25.01 27.84
CA PRO A 20 -8.76 23.69 28.46
C PRO A 20 -9.83 22.74 27.88
N PRO A 21 -9.59 21.41 27.90
CA PRO A 21 -10.56 20.43 27.41
C PRO A 21 -11.76 20.30 28.36
N GLU A 22 -12.97 20.34 27.77
CA GLU A 22 -14.22 20.03 28.44
C GLU A 22 -14.29 18.54 28.82
N THR A 23 -14.67 18.30 30.06
CA THR A 23 -14.88 16.96 30.64
C THR A 23 -16.10 16.26 30.03
N PRO A 24 -16.08 14.92 29.88
CA PRO A 24 -17.23 14.16 29.39
C PRO A 24 -18.35 14.11 30.44
N GLU A 25 -19.53 14.58 30.06
CA GLU A 25 -20.77 14.34 30.79
C GLU A 25 -21.08 12.85 30.85
N THR A 26 -21.31 12.39 32.07
CA THR A 26 -21.85 11.09 32.43
C THR A 26 -23.36 11.14 32.24
N ASN A 27 -23.92 10.27 31.40
CA ASN A 27 -25.33 9.92 31.47
C ASN A 27 -25.49 8.41 31.59
N ALA A 28 -25.80 8.01 32.82
CA ALA A 28 -26.33 6.72 33.18
C ALA A 28 -27.87 6.74 33.12
N ALA A 29 -28.44 5.54 32.99
CA ALA A 29 -29.81 5.12 33.29
C ALA A 29 -30.90 5.29 32.21
N ASN A 30 -31.29 4.17 31.59
CA ASN A 30 -32.53 3.45 31.95
C ASN A 30 -32.61 2.14 31.15
N GLN A 31 -32.53 0.97 31.79
CA GLN A 31 -33.64 0.22 32.38
C GLN A 31 -34.77 -0.13 31.39
N GLY A 32 -34.75 -1.38 30.94
CA GLY A 32 -35.86 -2.06 30.28
C GLY A 32 -35.80 -3.55 30.60
N ARG A 33 -36.44 -3.92 31.71
CA ARG A 33 -36.56 -5.27 32.28
C ARG A 33 -37.84 -5.92 31.74
N ALA A 34 -37.75 -7.13 31.20
CA ALA A 34 -38.84 -8.10 31.11
C ALA A 34 -38.21 -9.48 30.84
N ASP A 35 -37.99 -10.30 31.88
CA ASP A 35 -38.91 -11.31 32.42
C ASP A 35 -39.38 -12.37 31.41
N GLY A 36 -39.03 -13.62 31.72
CA GLY A 36 -39.91 -14.77 31.52
C GLY A 36 -39.48 -15.80 30.49
N ARG A 37 -38.84 -16.89 30.92
CA ARG A 37 -39.55 -18.12 31.30
C ARG A 37 -38.60 -19.31 31.37
N ILE A 38 -38.64 -19.89 32.56
CA ILE A 38 -38.25 -21.25 32.91
C ILE A 38 -38.98 -22.23 31.99
N SER A 39 -38.23 -23.14 31.35
CA SER A 39 -38.75 -24.48 31.08
C SER A 39 -37.74 -25.54 31.48
N ARG A 40 -37.94 -26.06 32.69
CA ARG A 40 -37.51 -27.40 33.08
C ARG A 40 -38.36 -28.39 32.29
N ARG A 41 -37.73 -29.31 31.56
CA ARG A 41 -38.27 -30.67 31.46
C ARG A 41 -37.16 -31.70 31.57
N ARG A 42 -37.51 -32.71 32.36
CA ARG A 42 -36.69 -33.71 33.03
C ARG A 42 -36.91 -35.05 32.30
N ARG A 43 -35.94 -35.96 32.46
CA ARG A 43 -36.03 -37.44 32.34
C ARG A 43 -36.06 -37.98 30.90
N ARG A 44 -35.41 -39.10 30.55
CA ARG A 44 -34.83 -40.25 31.29
C ARG A 44 -33.99 -41.05 30.23
N THR A 45 -32.74 -41.47 30.51
CA THR A 45 -32.26 -42.86 30.74
C THR A 45 -32.71 -43.93 29.72
N TYR A 46 -32.00 -44.99 29.31
CA TYR A 46 -30.69 -45.67 29.52
C TYR A 46 -30.46 -46.44 28.17
N VAL A 47 -29.28 -46.97 27.80
CA VAL A 47 -28.88 -48.39 28.01
C VAL A 47 -27.76 -48.73 26.99
N ILE A 48 -26.60 -49.20 27.50
CA ILE A 48 -25.75 -50.36 27.08
C ILE A 48 -25.27 -50.41 25.60
N GLY A 49 -24.03 -50.72 25.22
CA GLY A 49 -22.81 -51.31 25.79
C GLY A 49 -21.77 -51.29 24.64
N ALA A 50 -20.54 -51.82 24.69
CA ALA A 50 -19.80 -52.66 25.59
C ALA A 50 -18.30 -52.57 25.22
N GLY A 51 -17.41 -52.94 26.17
CA GLY A 51 -16.05 -53.55 26.05
C GLY A 51 -15.17 -53.25 24.83
N VAL A 52 -13.87 -52.99 24.99
CA VAL A 52 -12.92 -53.93 25.57
C VAL A 52 -11.78 -53.19 26.29
N LEU A 53 -11.57 -53.63 27.53
CA LEU A 53 -10.41 -53.40 28.39
C LEU A 53 -9.35 -54.47 28.05
N LEU A 54 -8.08 -54.10 27.90
CA LEU A 54 -6.97 -55.00 28.17
C LEU A 54 -5.83 -54.23 28.86
N LEU A 55 -5.59 -54.65 30.10
CA LEU A 55 -4.56 -54.26 31.06
C LEU A 55 -3.33 -55.17 30.90
N ALA A 56 -2.14 -54.59 31.03
CA ALA A 56 -0.93 -55.18 31.64
C ALA A 56 0.04 -54.00 31.85
N LEU A 57 0.32 -53.43 33.03
CA LEU A 57 0.68 -53.96 34.35
C LEU A 57 2.00 -54.74 34.33
N MET A 58 3.09 -53.98 34.40
CA MET A 58 4.35 -54.42 35.02
C MET A 58 4.74 -53.37 36.06
N ALA A 59 4.50 -53.74 37.32
CA ALA A 59 5.14 -53.13 38.47
C ALA A 59 6.52 -53.80 38.64
N GLY A 60 7.57 -52.99 38.79
CA GLY A 60 8.93 -53.43 39.03
C GLY A 60 9.64 -52.44 39.94
N THR A 61 9.46 -52.66 41.25
CA THR A 61 10.37 -52.38 42.39
C THR A 61 11.43 -51.28 42.27
N ALA A 62 11.29 -50.32 43.20
CA ALA A 62 12.30 -49.37 43.61
C ALA A 62 13.62 -50.04 44.05
N VAL A 63 14.72 -49.62 43.45
CA VAL A 63 16.04 -49.59 44.09
C VAL A 63 16.48 -48.13 44.02
N GLY A 64 16.55 -47.50 45.19
CA GLY A 64 17.15 -46.19 45.34
C GLY A 64 18.63 -46.26 45.00
N LEU A 65 19.00 -45.58 43.93
CA LEU A 65 20.34 -45.08 43.71
C LEU A 65 20.18 -43.59 43.46
N ALA A 66 20.82 -42.82 44.32
CA ALA A 66 20.93 -41.38 44.24
C ALA A 66 21.23 -40.99 42.78
N SER A 67 20.20 -40.50 42.08
CA SER A 67 20.40 -39.76 40.86
C SER A 67 21.04 -38.46 41.30
N GLN A 68 22.32 -38.31 40.96
CA GLN A 68 22.89 -36.99 40.74
C GLN A 68 21.85 -36.23 39.93
N ASP A 69 21.29 -35.18 40.53
CA ASP A 69 20.63 -34.12 39.79
C ASP A 69 21.73 -33.51 38.91
N ASP A 70 21.99 -34.16 37.78
CA ASP A 70 22.44 -33.46 36.59
C ASP A 70 21.34 -32.44 36.35
N GLU A 71 21.58 -31.19 36.75
CA GLU A 71 20.79 -30.03 36.36
C GLU A 71 20.80 -29.99 34.84
N ALA A 72 19.90 -30.76 34.22
CA ALA A 72 19.61 -30.67 32.81
C ALA A 72 19.09 -29.26 32.61
N GLU A 73 19.97 -28.39 32.08
CA GLU A 73 19.66 -27.02 31.70
C GLU A 73 18.28 -27.01 31.03
N ASP A 74 17.30 -26.39 31.66
CA ASP A 74 15.95 -26.26 31.13
C ASP A 74 16.02 -25.36 29.89
N LYS A 75 16.20 -25.98 28.73
CA LYS A 75 16.34 -25.30 27.43
C LYS A 75 15.05 -24.59 27.00
N GLY A 76 13.96 -24.71 27.78
CA GLY A 76 12.67 -24.09 27.51
C GLY A 76 11.85 -24.80 26.44
N ASP A 77 10.64 -24.30 26.23
CA ASP A 77 9.68 -24.88 25.28
C ASP A 77 9.75 -24.19 23.92
N ARG A 78 10.21 -24.95 22.93
CA ARG A 78 10.34 -24.52 21.54
C ARG A 78 9.06 -24.72 20.72
N GLU A 79 8.17 -25.63 21.12
CA GLU A 79 7.01 -26.05 20.32
C GLU A 79 6.11 -24.88 19.89
N PRO A 80 5.77 -23.89 20.76
CA PRO A 80 4.94 -22.76 20.36
C PRO A 80 5.52 -21.96 19.19
N PHE A 81 6.84 -21.81 19.13
CA PHE A 81 7.54 -21.07 18.10
C PHE A 81 7.55 -21.83 16.77
N ASP A 82 7.91 -23.12 16.80
CA ASP A 82 7.94 -23.95 15.59
C ASP A 82 6.53 -24.07 14.98
N ARG A 83 5.49 -24.23 15.80
CA ARG A 83 4.09 -24.31 15.33
C ARG A 83 3.59 -22.96 14.80
N ALA A 84 3.97 -21.85 15.43
CA ALA A 84 3.62 -20.51 14.95
C ALA A 84 4.25 -20.22 13.57
N VAL A 85 5.53 -20.56 13.39
CA VAL A 85 6.25 -20.38 12.13
C VAL A 85 5.71 -21.30 11.03
N ALA A 86 5.40 -22.57 11.36
CA ALA A 86 4.75 -23.48 10.42
C ALA A 86 3.38 -22.95 9.97
N SER A 87 2.57 -22.44 10.90
CA SER A 87 1.27 -21.85 10.57
C SER A 87 1.40 -20.58 9.71
N LEU A 88 2.46 -19.78 9.88
CA LEU A 88 2.75 -18.64 9.02
C LEU A 88 3.08 -19.10 7.59
N ALA A 89 3.87 -20.17 7.44
CA ALA A 89 4.24 -20.69 6.12
C ALA A 89 3.04 -21.17 5.28
N GLU A 90 1.95 -21.59 5.94
CA GLU A 90 0.72 -22.06 5.31
C GLU A 90 -0.30 -20.93 5.02
N ALA A 91 -0.04 -19.71 5.49
CA ALA A 91 -0.94 -18.58 5.31
C ALA A 91 -1.03 -18.17 3.83
N LYS A 92 -2.20 -17.68 3.42
CA LYS A 92 -2.44 -17.24 2.03
C LYS A 92 -1.94 -15.84 1.75
N GLY A 93 -1.71 -15.08 2.81
CA GLY A 93 -1.01 -13.83 2.80
C GLY A 93 -0.61 -13.44 4.21
N VAL A 94 0.09 -12.32 4.33
CA VAL A 94 0.46 -11.72 5.61
C VAL A 94 0.36 -10.22 5.49
N ARG A 95 -0.28 -9.58 6.47
CA ARG A 95 -0.29 -8.12 6.61
C ARG A 95 0.81 -7.73 7.60
N TYR A 96 1.68 -6.85 7.13
CA TYR A 96 2.77 -6.21 7.84
C TYR A 96 2.32 -4.83 8.27
N GLN A 97 2.39 -4.54 9.57
CA GLN A 97 2.16 -3.19 10.08
C GLN A 97 3.39 -2.73 10.85
N GLU A 98 3.96 -1.62 10.43
CA GLU A 98 5.16 -1.02 11.01
C GLU A 98 4.92 0.46 11.24
N ALA A 99 5.36 0.93 12.41
CA ALA A 99 5.46 2.35 12.71
C ALA A 99 6.89 2.67 13.13
N ALA A 100 7.43 3.79 12.66
CA ALA A 100 8.68 4.32 13.19
C ALA A 100 8.46 5.13 14.47
N ILE A 101 9.46 5.11 15.35
CA ILE A 101 9.50 5.86 16.60
C ILE A 101 9.28 7.34 16.29
N GLY A 102 8.30 7.95 16.98
CA GLY A 102 7.94 9.35 16.77
C GLY A 102 6.97 9.59 15.60
N GLY A 103 6.46 8.54 14.95
CA GLY A 103 5.40 8.63 13.95
C GLY A 103 5.84 9.15 12.58
N TYR A 104 7.14 9.15 12.29
CA TYR A 104 7.70 9.66 11.03
C TYR A 104 7.41 8.78 9.80
N SER A 105 7.04 7.52 10.03
CA SER A 105 6.52 6.63 9.00
C SER A 105 5.52 5.65 9.61
N GLU A 106 4.48 5.35 8.84
CA GLU A 106 3.56 4.24 9.08
C GLU A 106 3.46 3.47 7.77
N ARG A 107 3.54 2.14 7.88
CA ARG A 107 3.47 1.24 6.74
C ARG A 107 2.49 0.13 7.07
N ASP A 108 1.63 -0.14 6.11
CA ASP A 108 0.64 -1.20 6.19
C ASP A 108 0.65 -1.93 4.85
N ILE A 109 1.43 -3.01 4.78
CA ILE A 109 1.71 -3.73 3.53
C ILE A 109 1.17 -5.14 3.67
N THR A 110 0.30 -5.54 2.74
CA THR A 110 -0.18 -6.91 2.62
C THR A 110 0.56 -7.61 1.49
N VAL A 111 1.07 -8.81 1.79
CA VAL A 111 1.79 -9.65 0.83
C VAL A 111 1.08 -10.99 0.66
N THR A 112 0.79 -11.34 -0.58
CA THR A 112 0.16 -12.62 -0.95
C THR A 112 1.14 -13.79 -0.87
N ALA A 113 0.63 -15.02 -0.95
CA ALA A 113 1.45 -16.24 -1.01
C ALA A 113 2.47 -16.23 -2.17
N SER A 114 2.13 -15.62 -3.30
CA SER A 114 3.03 -15.48 -4.45
C SER A 114 3.98 -14.27 -4.40
N GLY A 115 3.89 -13.44 -3.36
CA GLY A 115 4.75 -12.26 -3.18
C GLY A 115 4.24 -10.97 -3.83
N LYS A 116 3.00 -10.93 -4.37
CA LYS A 116 2.36 -9.66 -4.75
C LYS A 116 2.10 -8.83 -3.50
N LYS A 117 2.39 -7.53 -3.55
CA LYS A 117 2.35 -6.62 -2.39
C LYS A 117 1.40 -5.47 -2.66
N PHE A 118 0.62 -5.06 -1.67
CA PHE A 118 -0.22 -3.86 -1.78
C PHE A 118 -0.53 -3.29 -0.40
N GLY A 119 -0.91 -2.02 -0.33
CA GLY A 119 -1.28 -1.40 0.93
C GLY A 119 -1.00 0.09 0.93
N SER A 120 -0.47 0.62 2.02
CA SER A 120 -0.04 2.01 2.14
C SER A 120 1.37 2.14 2.70
N ALA A 121 2.13 3.09 2.17
CA ALA A 121 3.44 3.46 2.68
C ALA A 121 3.53 4.98 2.79
N GLY A 122 3.83 5.49 3.99
CA GLY A 122 4.05 6.92 4.23
C GLY A 122 5.52 7.27 4.46
N PHE A 123 6.01 8.36 3.85
CA PHE A 123 7.33 8.96 4.13
C PHE A 123 7.29 10.50 4.28
N GLY A 124 7.71 11.06 5.43
CA GLY A 124 7.92 12.52 5.56
C GLY A 124 7.53 13.20 6.89
N GLU A 125 7.94 14.47 7.03
CA GLU A 125 7.80 15.32 8.23
C GLU A 125 6.36 15.80 8.53
N LYS A 126 5.44 15.70 7.57
CA LYS A 126 4.03 16.06 7.74
C LYS A 126 3.18 14.82 7.55
N LEU A 127 2.51 14.36 8.61
CA LEU A 127 1.54 13.26 8.58
C LEU A 127 0.47 13.37 7.47
N SER A 128 0.22 14.58 6.95
CA SER A 128 -0.72 14.83 5.84
C SER A 128 -0.21 14.49 4.44
N SER A 129 1.10 14.22 4.25
CA SER A 129 1.69 13.79 2.97
C SER A 129 1.98 12.28 2.92
N LEU A 130 1.46 11.49 3.87
CA LEU A 130 1.89 10.10 4.16
C LEU A 130 0.87 9.03 3.79
N GLU A 131 0.06 9.25 2.78
CA GLU A 131 -0.95 8.27 2.41
C GLU A 131 -0.85 7.90 0.94
N ASP A 132 0.30 7.41 0.52
CA ASP A 132 0.40 6.75 -0.78
C ASP A 132 -0.08 5.31 -0.64
N GLU A 133 -1.01 4.93 -1.51
CA GLU A 133 -1.30 3.53 -1.76
C GLU A 133 -0.24 2.96 -2.68
N VAL A 134 0.16 1.72 -2.41
CA VAL A 134 1.23 1.04 -3.12
C VAL A 134 0.72 -0.29 -3.65
N LEU A 135 1.26 -0.71 -4.79
CA LEU A 135 0.99 -1.99 -5.41
C LEU A 135 2.24 -2.47 -6.13
N GLN A 136 2.77 -3.63 -5.75
CA GLN A 136 3.81 -4.34 -6.48
C GLN A 136 3.24 -5.63 -7.06
N ILE A 137 3.16 -5.68 -8.40
CA ILE A 137 2.65 -6.82 -9.15
C ILE A 137 3.46 -7.02 -10.43
N ALA A 138 3.74 -8.27 -10.78
CA ALA A 138 4.57 -8.62 -11.94
C ALA A 138 5.92 -7.86 -11.97
N GLN A 139 6.56 -7.71 -10.79
CA GLN A 139 7.84 -7.00 -10.59
C GLN A 139 7.82 -5.51 -10.96
N LYS A 140 6.63 -4.91 -11.08
CA LYS A 140 6.47 -3.46 -11.21
C LYS A 140 5.78 -2.91 -9.98
N THR A 141 6.28 -1.79 -9.49
CA THR A 141 5.66 -1.04 -8.41
C THR A 141 4.88 0.13 -8.97
N TYR A 142 3.71 0.35 -8.39
CA TYR A 142 2.82 1.46 -8.67
C TYR A 142 2.51 2.16 -7.35
N THR A 143 2.40 3.47 -7.40
CA THR A 143 2.02 4.32 -6.28
C THR A 143 0.87 5.23 -6.68
N ARG A 144 0.04 5.64 -5.73
CA ARG A 144 -0.89 6.76 -5.92
C ARG A 144 -1.17 7.45 -4.60
N PRO A 145 -1.42 8.76 -4.60
CA PRO A 145 -1.85 9.43 -3.40
C PRO A 145 -3.30 9.04 -3.08
N LYS A 146 -3.63 8.80 -1.80
CA LYS A 146 -5.02 8.58 -1.33
C LYS A 146 -5.92 9.79 -1.58
N LYS A 147 -5.33 10.97 -1.79
CA LYS A 147 -6.01 12.19 -2.20
C LYS A 147 -5.37 12.76 -3.45
N ALA A 148 -6.16 12.95 -4.51
CA ALA A 148 -5.70 13.54 -5.75
C ALA A 148 -5.04 14.91 -5.49
N PRO A 149 -3.89 15.21 -6.12
CA PRO A 149 -3.27 16.53 -6.06
C PRO A 149 -4.12 17.55 -6.84
N ASP A 150 -3.97 18.84 -6.53
CA ASP A 150 -4.86 19.90 -7.04
C ASP A 150 -4.91 19.95 -8.58
N TYR A 151 -3.79 19.70 -9.26
CA TYR A 151 -3.73 19.69 -10.73
C TYR A 151 -4.57 18.57 -11.37
N GLU A 152 -4.81 17.46 -10.67
CA GLU A 152 -5.70 16.39 -11.18
C GLU A 152 -7.18 16.71 -10.95
N LYS A 153 -7.51 17.53 -9.94
CA LYS A 153 -8.89 17.85 -9.58
C LYS A 153 -9.60 18.69 -10.63
N ASP A 154 -8.88 19.63 -11.22
CA ASP A 154 -9.45 20.55 -12.22
C ASP A 154 -9.92 19.81 -13.50
N ALA A 155 -9.39 18.60 -13.74
CA ALA A 155 -9.78 17.73 -14.84
C ALA A 155 -10.91 16.73 -14.50
N LEU A 156 -11.33 16.66 -13.23
CA LEU A 156 -12.31 15.68 -12.73
C LEU A 156 -13.67 16.31 -12.40
N PRO A 157 -14.77 15.56 -12.55
CA PRO A 157 -16.09 15.99 -12.07
C PRO A 157 -16.07 16.31 -10.56
N PRO A 158 -16.86 17.28 -10.06
CA PRO A 158 -16.84 17.69 -8.65
C PRO A 158 -17.00 16.56 -7.62
N ALA A 159 -17.75 15.51 -7.96
CA ALA A 159 -17.95 14.34 -7.10
C ALA A 159 -16.68 13.49 -6.92
N GLU A 160 -15.71 13.61 -7.82
CA GLU A 160 -14.48 12.80 -7.89
C GLU A 160 -13.24 13.57 -7.46
N GLN A 161 -13.33 14.90 -7.31
CA GLN A 161 -12.20 15.78 -6.95
C GLN A 161 -11.59 15.50 -5.56
N ASN A 162 -12.30 14.80 -4.68
CA ASN A 162 -11.80 14.38 -3.37
C ASN A 162 -11.38 12.90 -3.34
N GLY A 163 -11.38 12.22 -4.49
CA GLY A 163 -10.97 10.82 -4.62
C GLY A 163 -9.44 10.63 -4.59
N PRO A 164 -8.98 9.36 -4.64
CA PRO A 164 -7.57 9.05 -4.81
C PRO A 164 -7.05 9.53 -6.16
N GLY A 165 -5.76 9.84 -6.21
CA GLY A 165 -5.09 10.22 -7.46
C GLY A 165 -4.91 9.05 -8.43
N ARG A 166 -4.33 9.35 -9.59
CA ARG A 166 -3.98 8.33 -10.57
C ARG A 166 -2.86 7.42 -10.06
N TRP A 167 -2.89 6.17 -10.52
CA TRP A 167 -1.76 5.26 -10.33
C TRP A 167 -0.61 5.69 -11.22
N GLU A 168 0.58 5.72 -10.66
CA GLU A 168 1.81 6.02 -11.37
C GLU A 168 2.81 4.88 -11.17
N VAL A 169 3.73 4.67 -12.10
CA VAL A 169 4.87 3.78 -11.85
C VAL A 169 5.69 4.37 -10.70
N GLY A 170 5.88 3.57 -9.65
CA GLY A 170 6.66 3.92 -8.47
C GLY A 170 8.14 4.10 -8.78
N ASP A 171 8.86 4.71 -7.85
CA ASP A 171 10.32 4.82 -7.95
C ASP A 171 11.03 3.68 -7.22
N SER A 172 12.34 3.68 -7.33
CA SER A 172 13.19 2.70 -6.68
C SER A 172 13.19 2.75 -5.15
N THR A 173 12.88 3.90 -4.55
CA THR A 173 12.91 4.03 -3.08
C THR A 173 11.73 3.27 -2.48
N ILE A 174 10.58 3.30 -3.16
CA ILE A 174 9.46 2.45 -2.80
C ILE A 174 9.73 0.98 -3.13
N ASP A 175 10.43 0.66 -4.24
CA ASP A 175 10.88 -0.72 -4.51
C ASP A 175 11.75 -1.28 -3.38
N GLU A 176 12.81 -0.56 -3.01
CA GLU A 176 13.73 -0.92 -1.92
C GLU A 176 12.99 -1.09 -0.58
N THR A 177 11.96 -0.27 -0.34
CA THR A 177 11.09 -0.40 0.83
C THR A 177 10.25 -1.66 0.78
N LEU A 178 9.62 -1.95 -0.36
CA LEU A 178 8.73 -3.09 -0.53
C LEU A 178 9.48 -4.42 -0.53
N ASP A 179 10.74 -4.44 -0.95
CA ASP A 179 11.58 -5.64 -0.97
C ASP A 179 11.87 -6.22 0.42
N LYS A 180 11.72 -5.42 1.49
CA LYS A 180 11.80 -5.89 2.87
C LYS A 180 10.66 -6.83 3.27
N TYR A 181 9.51 -6.75 2.61
CA TYR A 181 8.30 -7.50 2.96
C TYR A 181 8.17 -8.77 2.10
N GLY A 182 8.59 -9.91 2.64
CA GLY A 182 8.52 -11.20 1.96
C GLY A 182 7.12 -11.84 1.96
N SER A 183 6.95 -12.86 1.12
CA SER A 183 5.77 -13.75 1.20
C SER A 183 5.74 -14.54 2.53
N PRO A 184 4.58 -15.08 2.94
CA PRO A 184 4.48 -15.88 4.17
C PRO A 184 5.51 -17.02 4.26
N LYS A 185 5.77 -17.71 3.14
CA LYS A 185 6.72 -18.82 3.07
C LYS A 185 8.18 -18.35 3.19
N GLU A 186 8.53 -17.22 2.56
CA GLU A 186 9.86 -16.64 2.66
C GLU A 186 10.16 -16.18 4.09
N LEU A 187 9.23 -15.45 4.70
CA LEU A 187 9.35 -15.00 6.09
C LEU A 187 9.43 -16.18 7.06
N ALA A 188 8.55 -17.18 6.92
CA ALA A 188 8.60 -18.36 7.76
C ALA A 188 9.93 -19.13 7.60
N GLY A 189 10.46 -19.22 6.39
CA GLY A 189 11.77 -19.82 6.13
C GLY A 189 12.92 -19.05 6.80
N GLN A 190 12.88 -17.71 6.79
CA GLN A 190 13.83 -16.88 7.53
C GLN A 190 13.73 -17.11 9.05
N LEU A 191 12.52 -17.04 9.60
CA LEU A 191 12.26 -17.26 11.04
C LEU A 191 12.70 -18.66 11.49
N ALA A 192 12.40 -19.71 10.71
CA ALA A 192 12.80 -21.07 11.02
C ALA A 192 14.33 -21.24 11.09
N ARG A 193 15.07 -20.60 10.17
CA ARG A 193 16.54 -20.60 10.20
C ARG A 193 17.08 -19.88 11.43
N SER A 194 16.51 -18.73 11.79
CA SER A 194 16.95 -17.98 12.97
C SER A 194 16.60 -18.70 14.27
N LEU A 195 15.42 -19.35 14.37
CA LEU A 195 15.05 -20.22 15.49
C LEU A 195 15.98 -21.43 15.64
N GLY A 196 16.51 -21.97 14.53
CA GLY A 196 17.50 -23.05 14.55
C GLY A 196 18.81 -22.68 15.27
N LYS A 197 19.12 -21.39 15.43
CA LYS A 197 20.30 -20.87 16.11
C LYS A 197 20.06 -20.47 17.57
N VAL A 198 18.82 -20.56 18.05
CA VAL A 198 18.46 -20.19 19.42
C VAL A 198 18.78 -21.33 20.38
N GLU A 199 19.58 -21.03 21.41
CA GLU A 199 19.97 -22.01 22.43
C GLU A 199 19.01 -22.04 23.62
N GLN A 200 18.39 -20.91 23.95
CA GLN A 200 17.53 -20.76 25.13
C GLN A 200 16.12 -20.28 24.74
N PHE A 201 15.10 -21.07 25.11
CA PHE A 201 13.70 -20.73 24.94
C PHE A 201 13.04 -20.32 26.26
N PRO A 202 11.91 -19.60 26.22
CA PRO A 202 11.05 -19.38 27.37
C PRO A 202 10.60 -20.70 28.00
N THR A 203 10.59 -20.75 29.32
CA THR A 203 10.08 -21.89 30.07
C THR A 203 8.63 -21.64 30.47
N THR A 204 7.95 -22.66 30.99
CA THR A 204 6.57 -22.52 31.50
C THR A 204 6.44 -21.48 32.63
N ARG A 205 7.54 -21.17 33.30
CA ARG A 205 7.64 -20.17 34.38
C ARG A 205 7.90 -18.75 33.86
N THR A 206 8.27 -18.58 32.59
CA THR A 206 8.48 -17.26 32.01
C THR A 206 7.16 -16.46 32.02
N PRO A 207 7.12 -15.29 32.67
CA PRO A 207 5.92 -14.45 32.67
C PRO A 207 5.55 -14.08 31.24
N PRO A 208 4.29 -14.30 30.82
CA PRO A 208 3.87 -13.94 29.48
C PRO A 208 3.94 -12.43 29.29
N ARG A 209 4.35 -12.03 28.10
CA ARG A 209 4.13 -10.66 27.61
C ARG A 209 2.72 -10.54 27.05
N THR A 210 2.25 -9.32 26.83
CA THR A 210 0.96 -9.08 26.18
C THR A 210 1.17 -8.26 24.92
N VAL A 211 0.68 -8.75 23.78
CA VAL A 211 0.67 -8.02 22.51
C VAL A 211 -0.78 -7.87 22.07
N ALA A 212 -1.27 -6.63 21.99
CA ALA A 212 -2.66 -6.34 21.62
C ALA A 212 -3.70 -7.17 22.42
N GLY A 213 -3.47 -7.37 23.72
CA GLY A 213 -4.34 -8.17 24.60
C GLY A 213 -4.14 -9.69 24.53
N VAL A 214 -3.25 -10.19 23.67
CA VAL A 214 -2.94 -11.62 23.54
C VAL A 214 -1.71 -11.99 24.40
N PRO A 215 -1.82 -12.95 25.33
CA PRO A 215 -0.67 -13.49 26.05
C PRO A 215 0.34 -14.13 25.07
N ALA A 216 1.60 -13.77 25.21
CA ALA A 216 2.64 -14.06 24.25
C ALA A 216 3.94 -14.54 24.90
N LEU A 217 4.68 -15.35 24.15
CA LEU A 217 6.06 -15.77 24.42
C LEU A 217 6.99 -15.05 23.46
N ALA A 218 8.19 -14.73 23.90
CA ALA A 218 9.17 -14.00 23.10
C ALA A 218 10.53 -14.68 23.14
N VAL A 219 11.23 -14.71 22.02
CA VAL A 219 12.57 -15.28 21.90
C VAL A 219 13.44 -14.39 21.02
N ASP A 220 14.68 -14.15 21.45
CA ASP A 220 15.64 -13.35 20.69
C ASP A 220 16.18 -14.17 19.52
N THR A 221 16.13 -13.62 18.30
CA THR A 221 16.62 -14.28 17.07
C THR A 221 17.49 -13.33 16.24
N SER A 222 18.15 -13.83 15.20
CA SER A 222 18.96 -12.99 14.31
C SER A 222 18.14 -12.07 13.38
N VAL A 223 16.81 -12.15 13.39
CA VAL A 223 15.93 -11.22 12.65
C VAL A 223 15.16 -10.27 13.58
N GLY A 224 15.54 -10.22 14.86
CA GLY A 224 14.83 -9.51 15.93
C GLY A 224 14.20 -10.47 16.94
N ARG A 225 13.51 -9.92 17.94
CA ARG A 225 12.80 -10.72 18.95
C ARG A 225 11.47 -11.18 18.38
N LEU A 226 11.35 -12.49 18.15
CA LEU A 226 10.13 -13.12 17.66
C LEU A 226 9.13 -13.29 18.80
N VAL A 227 7.92 -12.76 18.61
CA VAL A 227 6.83 -12.84 19.58
C VAL A 227 5.68 -13.68 19.02
N VAL A 228 5.30 -14.73 19.74
CA VAL A 228 4.25 -15.69 19.35
C VAL A 228 3.18 -15.81 20.44
N SER A 229 1.96 -16.22 20.08
CA SER A 229 0.91 -16.49 21.07
C SER A 229 1.34 -17.61 22.03
N LYS A 230 1.01 -17.45 23.32
CA LYS A 230 1.34 -18.44 24.35
C LYS A 230 0.46 -19.69 24.28
N ALA A 231 -0.75 -19.56 23.76
CA ALA A 231 -1.73 -20.63 23.68
C ALA A 231 -2.08 -20.94 22.22
N ALA A 232 -2.49 -22.19 21.99
CA ALA A 232 -3.03 -22.61 20.71
C ALA A 232 -4.32 -21.80 20.37
N PRO A 233 -4.55 -21.46 19.09
CA PRO A 233 -3.67 -21.75 17.95
C PRO A 233 -2.41 -20.85 17.97
N TYR A 234 -1.23 -21.45 17.84
CA TYR A 234 0.04 -20.73 17.88
C TYR A 234 0.18 -19.86 16.63
N ARG A 235 0.47 -18.57 16.83
CA ARG A 235 0.58 -17.57 15.76
C ARG A 235 1.76 -16.65 16.01
N VAL A 236 2.45 -16.27 14.95
CA VAL A 236 3.39 -15.15 14.99
C VAL A 236 2.58 -13.86 15.15
N LEU A 237 2.95 -13.03 16.12
CA LEU A 237 2.23 -11.81 16.46
C LEU A 237 3.05 -10.56 16.07
N ARG A 238 4.35 -10.58 16.36
CA ARG A 238 5.22 -9.42 16.17
C ARG A 238 6.69 -9.84 16.04
N ILE A 239 7.48 -9.04 15.34
CA ILE A 239 8.94 -9.03 15.43
C ILE A 239 9.35 -7.69 16.05
N GLU A 240 10.03 -7.72 17.19
CA GLU A 240 10.49 -6.53 17.90
C GLU A 240 11.97 -6.26 17.61
N PRO A 241 12.37 -5.00 17.39
CA PRO A 241 13.77 -4.62 17.35
C PRO A 241 14.40 -4.66 18.75
N TYR A 242 15.73 -4.74 18.80
CA TYR A 242 16.47 -4.64 20.06
C TYR A 242 16.60 -3.18 20.49
N LYS A 243 15.86 -2.78 21.52
CA LYS A 243 15.92 -1.41 22.04
C LYS A 243 17.27 -1.15 22.71
N PHE A 244 17.89 -0.01 22.38
CA PHE A 244 19.19 0.39 22.94
C PHE A 244 19.23 0.34 24.48
N GLY A 245 18.17 0.79 25.15
CA GLY A 245 18.06 0.71 26.62
C GLY A 245 18.11 -0.72 27.17
N GLU A 246 17.52 -1.69 26.48
CA GLU A 246 17.58 -3.10 26.88
C GLU A 246 19.00 -3.67 26.71
N ILE A 247 19.69 -3.24 25.65
CA ILE A 247 21.07 -3.61 25.36
C ILE A 247 21.99 -3.09 26.46
N THR A 248 21.89 -1.81 26.82
CA THR A 248 22.72 -1.21 27.89
C THR A 248 22.48 -1.86 29.24
N GLU A 249 21.22 -2.19 29.56
CA GLU A 249 20.89 -2.89 30.81
C GLU A 249 21.42 -4.34 30.83
N ARG A 250 21.43 -5.03 29.69
CA ARG A 250 22.04 -6.36 29.58
C ARG A 250 23.55 -6.29 29.78
N LEU A 251 24.23 -5.38 29.07
CA LEU A 251 25.68 -5.18 29.19
C LEU A 251 26.06 -4.83 30.64
N LYS A 252 25.28 -3.99 31.31
CA LYS A 252 25.48 -3.65 32.72
C LYS A 252 25.37 -4.87 33.62
N ARG A 253 24.33 -5.69 33.46
CA ARG A 253 24.16 -6.93 34.23
C ARG A 253 25.27 -7.95 33.98
N ASP A 254 25.68 -8.13 32.74
CA ASP A 254 26.74 -9.08 32.38
C ASP A 254 28.08 -8.63 32.98
N TYR A 255 28.35 -7.32 32.96
CA TYR A 255 29.50 -6.71 33.62
C TYR A 255 29.45 -6.89 35.14
N GLU A 256 28.31 -6.63 35.78
CA GLU A 256 28.10 -6.83 37.22
C GLU A 256 28.25 -8.30 37.64
N LYS A 257 27.95 -9.25 36.75
CA LYS A 257 28.09 -10.69 36.98
C LYS A 257 29.48 -11.24 36.62
N GLY A 258 30.40 -10.41 36.11
CA GLY A 258 31.73 -10.84 35.68
C GLY A 258 31.73 -11.78 34.47
N THR A 259 30.61 -11.85 33.74
CA THR A 259 30.47 -12.62 32.50
C THR A 259 30.90 -11.78 31.30
N VAL A 260 31.49 -12.40 30.28
CA VAL A 260 31.84 -11.69 29.03
C VAL A 260 30.55 -11.11 28.44
N PRO A 261 30.47 -9.78 28.22
CA PRO A 261 29.26 -9.16 27.73
C PRO A 261 28.85 -9.77 26.39
N SER A 262 27.66 -10.35 26.36
CA SER A 262 27.05 -10.85 25.13
C SER A 262 26.43 -9.66 24.41
N LEU A 263 27.03 -9.27 23.27
CA LEU A 263 26.37 -8.31 22.39
C LEU A 263 25.02 -8.91 21.96
N PRO A 264 23.96 -8.08 21.89
CA PRO A 264 22.67 -8.54 21.35
C PRO A 264 22.89 -9.11 19.94
N PRO A 265 22.07 -10.10 19.53
CA PRO A 265 22.14 -10.61 18.16
C PRO A 265 22.00 -9.43 17.19
N GLN A 266 22.99 -9.24 16.32
CA GLN A 266 22.86 -8.30 15.23
C GLN A 266 21.74 -8.78 14.31
N VAL A 267 20.86 -7.87 13.88
CA VAL A 267 19.85 -8.22 12.87
C VAL A 267 20.60 -8.42 11.56
N ASP A 268 20.67 -9.66 11.09
CA ASP A 268 21.43 -10.06 9.89
C ASP A 268 20.52 -10.37 8.69
N GLY A 269 19.25 -9.96 8.78
CA GLY A 269 18.28 -10.06 7.70
C GLY A 269 16.84 -9.84 8.15
N GLY A 270 15.94 -9.88 7.17
CA GLY A 270 14.50 -9.80 7.39
C GLY A 270 13.96 -8.36 7.39
N PRO A 271 12.67 -8.18 7.69
CA PRO A 271 11.97 -6.92 7.45
C PRO A 271 12.42 -5.75 8.35
N LEU A 272 13.16 -6.02 9.43
CA LEU A 272 13.73 -4.99 10.32
C LEU A 272 15.17 -4.58 9.96
N GLU A 273 15.78 -5.19 8.94
CA GLU A 273 17.15 -4.89 8.54
C GLU A 273 17.29 -3.40 8.16
N GLY A 274 18.27 -2.74 8.79
CA GLY A 274 18.55 -1.30 8.59
C GLY A 274 17.64 -0.33 9.36
N ASP A 275 16.55 -0.79 9.97
CA ASP A 275 15.58 0.04 10.72
C ASP A 275 15.55 -0.30 12.23
N GLU A 276 16.57 -1.01 12.72
CA GLU A 276 16.68 -1.60 14.06
C GLU A 276 16.51 -0.60 15.22
N THR A 277 16.86 0.67 14.99
CA THR A 277 16.83 1.71 16.02
C THR A 277 15.67 2.69 15.86
N LEU A 278 14.98 2.65 14.71
CA LEU A 278 13.93 3.58 14.35
C LEU A 278 12.55 2.93 14.27
N SER A 279 12.46 1.60 14.15
CA SER A 279 11.19 0.88 14.13
C SER A 279 10.63 0.70 15.55
N GLU A 280 9.32 0.82 15.73
CA GLU A 280 8.65 0.37 16.96
C GLU A 280 8.45 -1.16 16.97
N GLY A 281 8.69 -1.81 15.83
CA GLY A 281 8.50 -3.23 15.60
C GLY A 281 7.35 -3.54 14.66
N LEU A 282 7.39 -4.74 14.12
CA LEU A 282 6.59 -5.18 12.99
C LEU A 282 5.49 -6.13 13.46
N VAL A 283 4.24 -5.69 13.40
CA VAL A 283 3.08 -6.54 13.66
C VAL A 283 2.80 -7.39 12.42
N LEU A 284 2.55 -8.68 12.66
CA LEU A 284 2.30 -9.65 11.61
C LEU A 284 0.91 -10.25 11.79
N THR A 285 0.08 -10.14 10.76
CA THR A 285 -1.25 -10.77 10.73
C THR A 285 -1.31 -11.76 9.57
N PRO A 286 -1.10 -13.07 9.81
CA PRO A 286 -1.32 -14.10 8.80
C PRO A 286 -2.79 -14.13 8.36
N LEU A 287 -3.02 -14.14 7.05
CA LEU A 287 -4.36 -14.07 6.46
C LEU A 287 -4.81 -15.45 5.98
N ALA A 288 -6.02 -15.83 6.36
CA ALA A 288 -6.67 -17.08 5.98
C ALA A 288 -8.20 -16.92 5.92
N GLY A 289 -8.88 -17.84 5.23
CA GLY A 289 -10.35 -17.84 5.10
C GLY A 289 -10.87 -16.49 4.56
N PRO A 290 -11.93 -15.91 5.16
CA PRO A 290 -12.51 -14.65 4.69
C PRO A 290 -11.55 -13.46 4.61
N GLN A 291 -10.50 -13.43 5.44
CA GLN A 291 -9.48 -12.37 5.39
C GLN A 291 -8.58 -12.51 4.16
N ALA A 292 -8.30 -13.74 3.73
CA ALA A 292 -7.57 -13.98 2.49
C ALA A 292 -8.44 -13.65 1.26
N ASP A 293 -9.74 -13.92 1.31
CA ASP A 293 -10.68 -13.49 0.26
C ASP A 293 -10.71 -11.97 0.11
N ALA A 294 -10.86 -11.24 1.22
CA ALA A 294 -10.85 -9.77 1.21
C ALA A 294 -9.53 -9.19 0.69
N MET A 295 -8.39 -9.84 1.02
CA MET A 295 -7.09 -9.48 0.48
C MET A 295 -7.07 -9.58 -1.05
N TYR A 296 -7.56 -10.69 -1.62
CA TYR A 296 -7.60 -10.86 -3.08
C TYR A 296 -8.60 -9.91 -3.75
N ASP A 297 -9.76 -9.66 -3.13
CA ASP A 297 -10.73 -8.70 -3.65
C ASP A 297 -10.14 -7.28 -3.71
N GLN A 298 -9.39 -6.86 -2.68
CA GLN A 298 -8.71 -5.57 -2.67
C GLN A 298 -7.61 -5.51 -3.74
N LEU A 299 -6.81 -6.57 -3.88
CA LEU A 299 -5.77 -6.67 -4.91
C LEU A 299 -6.36 -6.59 -6.32
N GLU A 300 -7.42 -7.33 -6.63
CA GLU A 300 -8.14 -7.23 -7.91
C GLU A 300 -8.65 -5.79 -8.14
N GLY A 301 -9.23 -5.17 -7.12
CA GLY A 301 -9.70 -3.78 -7.16
C GLY A 301 -8.58 -2.77 -7.45
N TYR A 302 -7.37 -3.00 -6.95
CA TYR A 302 -6.21 -2.16 -7.26
C TYR A 302 -5.74 -2.39 -8.70
N VAL A 303 -5.60 -3.65 -9.12
CA VAL A 303 -5.15 -4.00 -10.47
C VAL A 303 -6.09 -3.48 -11.55
N ALA A 304 -7.41 -3.55 -11.34
CA ALA A 304 -8.40 -3.03 -12.28
C ALA A 304 -8.22 -1.51 -12.56
N LYS A 305 -7.77 -0.76 -11.55
CA LYS A 305 -7.51 0.68 -11.65
C LYS A 305 -6.19 1.02 -12.34
N LEU A 306 -5.32 0.04 -12.62
CA LEU A 306 -4.06 0.26 -13.35
C LEU A 306 -4.24 0.47 -14.85
N SER A 307 -5.44 0.25 -15.38
CA SER A 307 -5.76 0.52 -16.80
C SER A 307 -5.51 1.98 -17.20
N ASN A 308 -5.55 2.90 -16.24
CA ASN A 308 -5.25 4.31 -16.41
C ASN A 308 -3.95 4.73 -15.71
N ALA A 309 -3.10 3.77 -15.32
CA ALA A 309 -1.84 4.09 -14.67
C ALA A 309 -0.88 4.76 -15.64
N VAL A 310 -0.13 5.76 -15.17
CA VAL A 310 0.81 6.54 -15.98
C VAL A 310 2.27 6.27 -15.60
N ASP A 311 3.19 6.43 -16.55
CA ASP A 311 4.62 6.33 -16.31
C ASP A 311 5.27 7.72 -16.34
N PRO A 312 5.51 8.34 -15.17
CA PRO A 312 6.11 9.68 -15.11
C PRO A 312 7.58 9.73 -15.57
N SER A 313 8.21 8.59 -15.87
CA SER A 313 9.55 8.57 -16.50
C SER A 313 9.53 8.91 -17.99
N VAL A 314 8.35 9.04 -18.58
CA VAL A 314 8.17 9.35 -20.00
C VAL A 314 7.47 10.70 -20.12
N ASP A 315 8.21 11.68 -20.62
CA ASP A 315 7.70 13.02 -20.87
C ASP A 315 7.26 13.14 -22.33
N PHE A 316 6.03 13.59 -22.56
CA PHE A 316 5.50 13.91 -23.88
C PHE A 316 5.28 15.41 -24.01
N THR A 317 6.14 16.07 -24.78
CA THR A 317 6.00 17.49 -25.10
C THR A 317 5.24 17.67 -26.40
N LEU A 318 4.16 18.46 -26.38
CA LEU A 318 3.43 18.86 -27.58
C LEU A 318 4.23 19.92 -28.35
N LYS A 319 4.45 19.71 -29.66
CA LYS A 319 5.35 20.56 -30.46
C LYS A 319 4.70 21.83 -31.01
N THR A 320 3.37 21.87 -31.07
CA THR A 320 2.57 22.96 -31.63
C THR A 320 1.25 23.02 -30.88
N ALA A 321 0.57 24.18 -30.87
CA ALA A 321 -0.86 24.19 -30.54
C ALA A 321 -1.56 23.27 -31.56
N GLY A 322 -2.14 22.15 -31.11
CA GLY A 322 -2.63 21.10 -32.00
C GLY A 322 -3.63 21.57 -33.05
N ASP A 323 -3.77 20.75 -34.10
CA ASP A 323 -4.76 20.96 -35.14
C ASP A 323 -6.14 20.60 -34.56
N LEU A 324 -6.97 21.62 -34.36
CA LEU A 324 -8.38 21.49 -34.00
C LEU A 324 -9.24 21.82 -35.21
N ASP A 325 -9.97 20.82 -35.72
CA ASP A 325 -10.89 20.98 -36.83
C ASP A 325 -12.31 20.60 -36.40
N CYS A 326 -13.26 21.53 -36.49
CA CYS A 326 -14.64 21.30 -36.09
C CYS A 326 -15.60 21.51 -37.25
N GLY A 327 -16.57 20.61 -37.36
CA GLY A 327 -17.67 20.69 -38.31
C GLY A 327 -18.97 20.15 -37.73
N PRO A 328 -20.01 20.00 -38.57
CA PRO A 328 -21.29 19.46 -38.12
C PRO A 328 -21.22 18.04 -37.54
N GLY A 329 -20.20 17.27 -37.92
CA GLY A 329 -19.97 15.91 -37.43
C GLY A 329 -19.21 15.83 -36.10
N GLY A 330 -18.71 16.95 -35.57
CA GLY A 330 -17.88 16.95 -34.36
C GLY A 330 -16.58 17.73 -34.53
N CYS A 331 -15.74 17.67 -33.50
CA CYS A 331 -14.38 18.24 -33.50
C CYS A 331 -13.33 17.14 -33.51
N SER A 332 -12.34 17.24 -34.39
CA SER A 332 -11.16 16.37 -34.43
C SER A 332 -9.97 17.12 -33.85
N VAL A 333 -9.29 16.52 -32.89
CA VAL A 333 -8.06 17.02 -32.30
C VAL A 333 -6.91 16.16 -32.81
N ARG A 334 -5.87 16.78 -33.37
CA ARG A 334 -4.63 16.10 -33.75
C ARG A 334 -3.45 16.83 -33.14
N GLU A 335 -2.65 16.08 -32.39
CA GLU A 335 -1.47 16.59 -31.71
C GLU A 335 -0.22 15.92 -32.26
N THR A 336 0.84 16.71 -32.44
CA THR A 336 2.19 16.19 -32.70
C THR A 336 3.04 16.33 -31.45
N PHE A 337 3.76 15.27 -31.12
CA PHE A 337 4.52 15.19 -29.87
C PHE A 337 5.99 14.85 -30.11
N ALA A 338 6.81 15.26 -29.15
CA ALA A 338 8.15 14.75 -28.89
C ALA A 338 8.09 13.98 -27.56
N GLY A 339 8.43 12.69 -27.58
CA GLY A 339 8.55 11.87 -26.39
C GLY A 339 10.00 11.81 -25.92
N LYS A 340 10.23 11.81 -24.62
CA LYS A 340 11.55 11.62 -24.00
C LYS A 340 11.46 10.69 -22.80
N ILE A 341 12.32 9.67 -22.75
CA ILE A 341 12.49 8.85 -21.55
C ILE A 341 13.54 9.51 -20.65
N VAL A 342 13.15 9.76 -19.41
CA VAL A 342 13.98 10.31 -18.35
C VAL A 342 14.29 9.18 -17.36
N PRO A 343 15.56 8.76 -17.21
CA PRO A 343 15.94 7.80 -16.20
C PRO A 343 15.56 8.29 -14.80
N ARG A 344 15.04 7.41 -13.94
CA ARG A 344 14.63 7.77 -12.57
C ARG A 344 15.82 7.91 -11.65
N LYS A 345 16.90 7.18 -11.91
CA LYS A 345 18.21 7.38 -11.25
C LYS A 345 19.30 7.80 -12.23
N LYS A 346 20.25 8.58 -11.72
CA LYS A 346 21.51 8.86 -12.44
C LYS A 346 22.26 7.55 -12.68
N GLY A 347 22.53 7.23 -13.95
CA GLY A 347 23.23 6.01 -14.35
C GLY A 347 22.33 4.78 -14.56
N GLU A 348 21.03 4.91 -14.37
CA GLU A 348 20.07 3.86 -14.73
C GLU A 348 20.03 3.67 -16.25
N ARG A 349 20.06 2.40 -16.67
CA ARG A 349 19.99 2.06 -18.09
C ARG A 349 18.52 2.04 -18.51
N ILE A 350 18.19 2.80 -19.55
CA ILE A 350 16.87 2.73 -20.18
C ILE A 350 16.72 1.34 -20.82
N THR A 351 15.82 0.52 -20.28
CA THR A 351 15.56 -0.85 -20.75
C THR A 351 14.35 -0.93 -21.69
N THR A 352 13.46 0.06 -21.62
CA THR A 352 12.25 0.15 -22.44
C THR A 352 12.50 0.96 -23.69
N ASN A 353 12.19 0.40 -24.85
CA ASN A 353 12.24 1.10 -26.15
C ASN A 353 10.85 1.39 -26.74
N GLN A 354 9.78 1.07 -26.02
CA GLN A 354 8.41 1.33 -26.46
C GLN A 354 7.48 1.57 -25.27
N VAL A 355 6.54 2.50 -25.42
CA VAL A 355 5.52 2.82 -24.42
C VAL A 355 4.15 2.88 -25.10
N THR A 356 3.08 2.78 -24.34
CA THR A 356 1.73 3.03 -24.85
C THR A 356 1.37 4.47 -24.54
N ALA A 357 1.03 5.28 -25.55
CA ALA A 357 0.63 6.67 -25.39
C ALA A 357 -0.87 6.84 -25.65
N VAL A 358 -1.50 7.72 -24.88
CA VAL A 358 -2.92 8.08 -25.02
C VAL A 358 -3.04 9.60 -24.98
N LEU A 359 -3.67 10.16 -26.01
CA LEU A 359 -4.06 11.57 -26.07
C LEU A 359 -5.42 11.73 -25.42
N THR A 360 -5.52 12.65 -24.47
CA THR A 360 -6.79 13.18 -23.99
C THR A 360 -6.92 14.64 -24.40
N ALA A 361 -8.08 15.03 -24.94
CA ALA A 361 -8.35 16.42 -25.26
C ALA A 361 -9.73 16.87 -24.79
N THR A 362 -9.81 18.06 -24.20
CA THR A 362 -11.07 18.74 -23.86
C THR A 362 -11.28 19.91 -24.81
N VAL A 363 -12.41 19.95 -25.49
CA VAL A 363 -12.72 20.97 -26.50
C VAL A 363 -13.70 22.00 -25.94
N THR A 364 -13.48 23.26 -26.28
CA THR A 364 -14.40 24.36 -25.98
C THR A 364 -14.74 25.13 -27.24
N ILE A 365 -16.00 25.55 -27.35
CA ILE A 365 -16.54 26.37 -28.43
C ILE A 365 -17.06 27.67 -27.81
N ASN A 366 -16.43 28.80 -28.14
CA ASN A 366 -16.66 30.11 -27.52
C ASN A 366 -16.67 30.07 -25.99
N GLY A 367 -15.72 29.32 -25.40
CA GLY A 367 -15.58 29.18 -23.96
C GLY A 367 -16.59 28.24 -23.28
N LYS A 368 -17.51 27.64 -24.03
CA LYS A 368 -18.41 26.58 -23.52
C LYS A 368 -17.77 25.21 -23.75
N SER A 369 -17.86 24.33 -22.75
CA SER A 369 -17.44 22.93 -22.91
C SER A 369 -18.20 22.29 -24.06
N ALA A 370 -17.46 21.70 -25.00
CA ALA A 370 -17.97 21.06 -26.21
C ALA A 370 -17.73 19.54 -26.21
N GLY A 371 -17.20 18.99 -25.11
CA GLY A 371 -16.92 17.56 -24.95
C GLY A 371 -15.44 17.25 -24.73
N ARG A 372 -15.15 15.96 -24.54
CA ARG A 372 -13.81 15.41 -24.31
C ARG A 372 -13.63 14.18 -25.18
N CYS A 373 -12.44 13.99 -25.73
CA CYS A 373 -12.07 12.76 -26.43
C CYS A 373 -10.80 12.15 -25.86
N THR A 374 -10.67 10.84 -26.06
CA THR A 374 -9.48 10.06 -25.74
C THR A 374 -9.11 9.24 -26.97
N SER A 375 -7.84 9.25 -27.37
CA SER A 375 -7.37 8.44 -28.49
C SER A 375 -7.31 6.96 -28.11
N PRO A 376 -7.38 6.04 -29.08
CA PRO A 376 -6.98 4.67 -28.84
C PRO A 376 -5.54 4.58 -28.29
N PRO A 377 -5.24 3.61 -27.42
CA PRO A 377 -3.87 3.36 -26.97
C PRO A 377 -2.96 3.07 -28.16
N THR A 378 -1.87 3.81 -28.28
CA THR A 378 -0.95 3.73 -29.43
C THR A 378 0.46 3.42 -28.96
N VAL A 379 1.08 2.39 -29.54
CA VAL A 379 2.46 2.04 -29.22
C VAL A 379 3.43 3.04 -29.85
N VAL A 380 4.17 3.75 -29.01
CA VAL A 380 5.21 4.71 -29.39
C VAL A 380 6.57 4.05 -29.18
N ARG A 381 7.40 4.01 -30.22
CA ARG A 381 8.75 3.45 -30.16
C ARG A 381 9.80 4.55 -30.03
N PHE A 382 10.80 4.32 -29.20
CA PHE A 382 11.91 5.23 -28.94
C PHE A 382 13.15 4.78 -29.70
N ALA A 383 13.79 5.74 -30.39
CA ALA A 383 15.11 5.58 -30.97
C ALA A 383 16.13 6.17 -29.97
N GLY A 384 16.74 5.31 -29.15
CA GLY A 384 17.45 5.76 -27.96
C GLY A 384 16.45 6.17 -26.88
N ASN A 385 16.51 7.43 -26.43
CA ASN A 385 15.61 7.96 -25.39
C ASN A 385 14.61 9.00 -25.93
N VAL A 386 14.51 9.17 -27.25
CA VAL A 386 13.60 10.13 -27.89
C VAL A 386 12.67 9.46 -28.89
N SER A 387 11.47 10.00 -29.03
CA SER A 387 10.48 9.60 -30.02
C SER A 387 9.73 10.81 -30.56
N ASN A 388 9.10 10.67 -31.72
CA ASN A 388 8.18 11.65 -32.26
C ASN A 388 6.99 10.92 -32.85
N GLY A 389 5.82 11.54 -32.80
CA GLY A 389 4.62 10.96 -33.39
C GLY A 389 3.48 11.95 -33.44
N ASN A 390 2.31 11.42 -33.81
CA ASN A 390 1.04 12.12 -33.70
C ASN A 390 0.01 11.21 -33.05
N LEU A 391 -0.94 11.83 -32.36
CA LEU A 391 -2.14 11.19 -31.85
C LEU A 391 -3.33 12.03 -32.27
N SER A 392 -4.49 11.38 -32.39
CA SER A 392 -5.73 12.09 -32.68
C SER A 392 -6.91 11.47 -31.97
N CYS A 393 -7.91 12.30 -31.66
CA CYS A 393 -9.19 11.86 -31.14
C CYS A 393 -10.33 12.74 -31.69
N HIS A 394 -11.56 12.26 -31.55
CA HIS A 394 -12.74 12.92 -32.12
C HIS A 394 -13.85 13.09 -31.07
N VAL A 395 -14.46 14.27 -31.05
CA VAL A 395 -15.54 14.71 -30.15
C VAL A 395 -16.82 14.90 -30.99
N PRO A 396 -17.60 13.84 -31.25
CA PRO A 396 -18.80 13.93 -32.08
C PRO A 396 -19.87 14.86 -31.49
N GLU A 397 -19.99 14.92 -30.16
CA GLU A 397 -20.97 15.74 -29.44
C GLU A 397 -20.76 17.25 -29.60
N ALA A 398 -19.56 17.67 -30.05
CA ALA A 398 -19.26 19.08 -30.33
C ALA A 398 -19.99 19.60 -31.58
N GLY A 399 -20.41 18.71 -32.49
CA GLY A 399 -20.94 19.05 -33.81
C GLY A 399 -22.22 19.90 -33.79
N PRO A 400 -23.25 19.54 -32.98
CA PRO A 400 -24.44 20.37 -32.81
C PRO A 400 -24.13 21.76 -32.22
N LEU A 401 -23.21 21.84 -31.24
CA LEU A 401 -22.82 23.11 -30.62
C LEU A 401 -22.08 24.01 -31.64
N TYR A 402 -21.17 23.43 -32.41
CA TYR A 402 -20.47 24.12 -33.48
C TYR A 402 -21.44 24.66 -34.54
N SER A 403 -22.36 23.81 -35.01
CA SER A 403 -23.32 24.17 -36.06
C SER A 403 -24.26 25.30 -35.63
N ALA A 404 -24.75 25.25 -34.38
CA ALA A 404 -25.59 26.28 -33.81
C ALA A 404 -24.86 27.64 -33.72
N GLU A 405 -23.60 27.62 -33.27
CA GLU A 405 -22.81 28.84 -33.14
C GLU A 405 -22.37 29.41 -34.49
N LEU A 406 -22.01 28.56 -35.46
CA LEU A 406 -21.71 28.97 -36.83
C LEU A 406 -22.93 29.62 -37.49
N ALA A 407 -24.12 29.02 -37.36
CA ALA A 407 -25.36 29.59 -37.88
C ALA A 407 -25.68 30.95 -37.24
N ARG A 408 -25.48 31.08 -35.93
CA ARG A 408 -25.66 32.35 -35.21
C ARG A 408 -24.71 33.42 -35.76
N ARG A 409 -23.42 33.12 -35.87
CA ARG A 409 -22.38 34.04 -36.39
C ARG A 409 -22.63 34.44 -37.84
N LYS A 410 -23.04 33.48 -38.68
CA LYS A 410 -23.41 33.73 -40.07
C LYS A 410 -24.58 34.71 -40.17
N SER A 411 -25.66 34.48 -39.41
CA SER A 411 -26.83 35.37 -39.41
C SER A 411 -26.51 36.79 -38.92
N GLU A 412 -25.55 36.92 -37.99
CA GLU A 412 -25.08 38.21 -37.50
C GLU A 412 -24.22 38.94 -38.54
N ALA A 413 -23.31 38.23 -39.19
CA ALA A 413 -22.50 38.77 -40.27
C ALA A 413 -23.33 39.18 -41.49
N GLU A 414 -24.35 38.41 -41.88
CA GLU A 414 -25.26 38.78 -42.98
C GLU A 414 -26.04 40.07 -42.68
N ARG A 415 -26.50 40.26 -41.44
CA ARG A 415 -27.15 41.51 -41.01
C ARG A 415 -26.19 42.70 -41.08
N GLN A 416 -24.95 42.53 -40.62
CA GLN A 416 -23.93 43.58 -40.69
C GLN A 416 -23.52 43.88 -42.14
N ALA A 417 -23.34 42.86 -42.97
CA ALA A 417 -22.99 43.00 -44.37
C ALA A 417 -24.05 43.79 -45.15
N LYS A 418 -25.34 43.50 -44.89
CA LYS A 418 -26.46 44.25 -45.48
C LYS A 418 -26.47 45.71 -45.03
N ALA A 419 -26.15 45.99 -43.76
CA ALA A 419 -26.09 47.35 -43.23
C ALA A 419 -24.90 48.16 -43.77
N MET A 420 -23.76 47.50 -44.02
CA MET A 420 -22.51 48.15 -44.44
C MET A 420 -22.25 48.12 -45.95
N GLY A 421 -23.07 47.38 -46.72
CA GLY A 421 -22.88 47.23 -48.17
C GLY A 421 -21.62 46.45 -48.58
N ARG A 422 -21.05 45.63 -47.69
CA ARG A 422 -19.83 44.84 -47.94
C ARG A 422 -19.84 43.52 -47.17
N SER A 423 -19.09 42.52 -47.63
CA SER A 423 -18.93 41.26 -46.92
C SER A 423 -18.26 41.44 -45.56
N VAL A 424 -18.66 40.62 -44.58
CA VAL A 424 -18.10 40.59 -43.22
C VAL A 424 -17.66 39.16 -42.93
N ASP A 425 -16.40 39.00 -42.52
CA ASP A 425 -15.87 37.71 -42.11
C ASP A 425 -16.48 37.27 -40.78
N TYR A 426 -16.74 35.98 -40.66
CA TYR A 426 -17.23 35.38 -39.44
C TYR A 426 -16.59 34.02 -39.21
N GLY A 427 -16.48 33.66 -37.94
CA GLY A 427 -15.91 32.39 -37.51
C GLY A 427 -16.36 32.06 -36.10
N VAL A 428 -16.11 30.80 -35.72
CA VAL A 428 -16.37 30.29 -34.37
C VAL A 428 -15.03 30.20 -33.64
N SER A 429 -14.95 30.73 -32.43
CA SER A 429 -13.73 30.57 -31.61
C SER A 429 -13.74 29.19 -30.99
N MET A 430 -12.64 28.45 -31.14
CA MET A 430 -12.51 27.07 -30.69
C MET A 430 -11.17 26.93 -30.00
N ARG A 431 -11.13 26.15 -28.92
CA ARG A 431 -9.88 25.80 -28.23
C ARG A 431 -9.94 24.35 -27.78
N ALA A 432 -8.81 23.67 -27.87
CA ALA A 432 -8.60 22.35 -27.28
C ALA A 432 -7.48 22.44 -26.25
N TRP A 433 -7.67 21.77 -25.12
CA TRP A 433 -6.62 21.50 -24.14
C TRP A 433 -6.29 20.03 -24.22
N ALA A 434 -5.07 19.72 -24.64
CA ALA A 434 -4.61 18.37 -24.89
C ALA A 434 -3.47 17.98 -23.97
N GLU A 435 -3.48 16.71 -23.55
CA GLU A 435 -2.42 16.07 -22.76
C GLU A 435 -2.16 14.68 -23.35
N ILE A 436 -0.90 14.25 -23.35
CA ILE A 436 -0.52 12.90 -23.76
C ILE A 436 0.11 12.21 -22.56
N ASP A 437 -0.55 11.16 -22.10
CA ASP A 437 -0.06 10.32 -21.02
C ASP A 437 0.67 9.10 -21.58
N ALA A 438 1.80 8.74 -20.96
CA ALA A 438 2.41 7.43 -21.13
C ALA A 438 1.72 6.44 -20.20
N GLN A 439 1.03 5.44 -20.74
CA GLN A 439 0.42 4.39 -19.93
C GLN A 439 1.50 3.45 -19.38
N ALA A 440 1.46 3.22 -18.07
CA ALA A 440 2.34 2.33 -17.34
C ALA A 440 2.14 0.85 -17.70
N ILE A 441 0.91 0.51 -18.10
CA ILE A 441 0.50 -0.83 -18.49
C ILE A 441 0.03 -0.79 -19.94
N ALA A 442 0.50 -1.75 -20.74
CA ALA A 442 0.03 -1.92 -22.11
C ALA A 442 -1.46 -2.26 -22.14
N ALA A 443 -2.15 -1.86 -23.20
CA ALA A 443 -3.57 -2.19 -23.39
C ALA A 443 -3.82 -3.70 -23.20
N GLY A 444 -4.81 -4.04 -22.36
CA GLY A 444 -5.18 -5.43 -22.06
C GLY A 444 -4.38 -6.11 -20.94
N ARG A 445 -3.16 -5.65 -20.61
CA ARG A 445 -2.33 -6.28 -19.57
C ARG A 445 -2.94 -6.17 -18.17
N ALA A 446 -3.76 -5.16 -17.90
CA ALA A 446 -4.52 -5.08 -16.64
C ALA A 446 -5.45 -6.29 -16.44
N GLN A 447 -6.10 -6.78 -17.51
CA GLN A 447 -6.98 -7.95 -17.42
C GLN A 447 -6.18 -9.23 -17.16
N GLU A 448 -5.04 -9.40 -17.84
CA GLU A 448 -4.15 -10.54 -17.58
C GLU A 448 -3.67 -10.57 -16.12
N LEU A 449 -3.34 -9.40 -15.55
CA LEU A 449 -2.96 -9.29 -14.14
C LEU A 449 -4.12 -9.66 -13.20
N ILE A 450 -5.35 -9.28 -13.54
CA ILE A 450 -6.55 -9.72 -12.79
C ILE A 450 -6.69 -11.24 -12.85
N ASP A 451 -6.51 -11.83 -14.03
CA ASP A 451 -6.63 -13.28 -14.22
C ASP A 451 -5.51 -14.03 -13.48
N GLU A 452 -4.30 -13.47 -13.40
CA GLU A 452 -3.20 -13.97 -12.56
C GLU A 452 -3.56 -13.96 -11.07
N VAL A 453 -4.19 -12.89 -10.57
CA VAL A 453 -4.65 -12.79 -9.18
C VAL A 453 -5.73 -13.82 -8.87
N ARG A 454 -6.72 -13.97 -9.76
CA ARG A 454 -7.79 -14.97 -9.65
C ARG A 454 -7.24 -16.39 -9.68
N GLY A 455 -6.26 -16.64 -10.55
CA GLY A 455 -5.58 -17.93 -10.65
C GLY A 455 -4.83 -18.29 -9.36
N GLU A 456 -4.23 -17.32 -8.68
CA GLU A 456 -3.60 -17.52 -7.37
C GLU A 456 -4.61 -17.81 -6.27
N ARG A 457 -5.73 -17.08 -6.23
CA ARG A 457 -6.84 -17.33 -5.31
C ARG A 457 -7.36 -18.77 -5.45
N GLY A 458 -7.58 -19.22 -6.70
CA GLY A 458 -8.07 -20.56 -6.98
C GLY A 458 -7.09 -21.70 -6.67
N LYS A 459 -5.78 -21.45 -6.71
CA LYS A 459 -4.74 -22.41 -6.27
C LYS A 459 -4.57 -22.42 -4.74
N SER A 460 -5.15 -21.43 -4.07
CA SER A 460 -5.08 -21.25 -2.63
C SER A 460 -6.33 -21.75 -1.90
N ALA A 461 -7.45 -21.95 -2.59
CA ALA A 461 -8.59 -22.72 -2.08
C ALA A 461 -8.25 -24.21 -2.00
#